data_AF-A0A352CGY9-F1
#
_entry.id   AF-A0A352CGY9-F1
#
_cell.length_a   1.000
_cell.length_b   1.000
_cell.length_c   1.000
_cell.angle_alpha   90.00
_cell.angle_beta   90.00
_cell.angle_gamma   90.00
#
_symmetry.space_group_name_H-M   'P 1'
#
loop_
_entity.id
_entity.type
_entity.pdbx_description
1 polymer ?
#
loop_
_entity_poly.entity_id
_entity_poly.type
_entity_poly.pdbx_seq_one_letter_code
_entity_poly.pdbx_strand_id
1 'polypeptide(L)'
;DDPDLECWIWMGQNQHDVSGYYWLLPQLRAYQGRIMVLYMNNLPFLNEKGQLFYPSFLSEIRPSEFLKAKKLARPVTLSEFEIDPDEWKKLCQENGMVRWLEGGKKLISKEVNCYDHEISRFVGGDWQKTNRLLQQLQTRMKNKTGDVFLMSRIRSLVTSGVLEMKGDAGSQWKDLEFRQPGAFGSKDATDSAQ
;
A
#
# COMPACT_ATOMS: atom_id res chain seq x y z
N ASP A 1 -33.55 -14.83 -16.01
CA ASP A 1 -32.83 -14.04 -15.00
C ASP A 1 -33.50 -14.20 -13.67
N ASP A 2 -32.76 -14.71 -12.70
CA ASP A 2 -33.24 -14.82 -11.32
C ASP A 2 -33.18 -13.42 -10.67
N PRO A 3 -34.33 -12.84 -10.27
CA PRO A 3 -34.39 -11.49 -9.72
C PRO A 3 -33.73 -11.36 -8.35
N ASP A 4 -33.49 -12.48 -7.66
CA ASP A 4 -32.92 -12.55 -6.31
C ASP A 4 -31.39 -12.69 -6.33
N LEU A 5 -30.76 -12.72 -7.51
CA LEU A 5 -29.31 -12.77 -7.64
C LEU A 5 -28.65 -11.47 -7.16
N GLU A 6 -27.79 -11.60 -6.16
CA GLU A 6 -26.98 -10.52 -5.61
C GLU A 6 -25.50 -10.69 -5.97
N CYS A 7 -24.82 -9.57 -6.21
CA CYS A 7 -23.36 -9.52 -6.33
C CYS A 7 -22.77 -8.89 -5.06
N TRP A 8 -21.74 -9.51 -4.51
CA TRP A 8 -21.16 -9.10 -3.23
C TRP A 8 -19.73 -8.60 -3.42
N ILE A 9 -19.48 -7.37 -3.01
CA ILE A 9 -18.15 -6.75 -2.99
C ILE A 9 -17.65 -6.70 -1.56
N TRP A 10 -16.56 -7.42 -1.29
CA TRP A 10 -15.83 -7.36 -0.03
C TRP A 10 -14.63 -6.44 -0.19
N MET A 11 -14.45 -5.52 0.75
CA MET A 11 -13.34 -4.56 0.71
C MET A 11 -12.72 -4.37 2.10
N GLY A 12 -11.40 -4.56 2.18
CA GLY A 12 -10.62 -4.23 3.35
C GLY A 12 -10.37 -2.73 3.50
N GLN A 13 -9.84 -2.30 4.65
CA GLN A 13 -9.41 -0.93 4.89
C GLN A 13 -8.03 -0.67 4.26
N ASN A 14 -7.93 -0.82 2.94
CA ASN A 14 -6.68 -0.63 2.21
C ASN A 14 -6.92 0.07 0.86
N GLN A 15 -5.88 0.73 0.34
CA GLN A 15 -5.96 1.52 -0.88
C GLN A 15 -6.27 0.66 -2.13
N HIS A 16 -5.87 -0.61 -2.13
CA HIS A 16 -6.07 -1.52 -3.25
C HIS A 16 -7.56 -1.83 -3.44
N ASP A 17 -8.25 -2.26 -2.40
CA ASP A 17 -9.66 -2.64 -2.46
C ASP A 17 -10.56 -1.43 -2.70
N VAL A 18 -10.25 -0.28 -2.08
CA VAL A 18 -11.01 0.96 -2.30
C VAL A 18 -10.86 1.43 -3.76
N SER A 19 -9.64 1.39 -4.32
CA SER A 19 -9.42 1.73 -5.73
C SER A 19 -10.13 0.74 -6.67
N GLY A 20 -10.07 -0.55 -6.37
CA GLY A 20 -10.73 -1.59 -7.15
C GLY A 20 -12.25 -1.43 -7.14
N TYR A 21 -12.84 -1.12 -5.99
CA TYR A 21 -14.26 -0.83 -5.87
C TYR A 21 -14.67 0.41 -6.66
N TYR A 22 -13.93 1.51 -6.53
CA TYR A 22 -14.16 2.74 -7.30
C TYR A 22 -14.13 2.51 -8.82
N TRP A 23 -13.18 1.70 -9.29
CA TRP A 23 -13.10 1.33 -10.68
C TRP A 23 -14.22 0.38 -11.12
N LEU A 24 -14.61 -0.59 -10.28
CA LEU A 24 -15.59 -1.62 -10.60
C LEU A 24 -17.03 -1.11 -10.58
N LEU A 25 -17.37 -0.27 -9.60
CA LEU A 25 -18.75 0.18 -9.38
C LEU A 25 -19.47 0.75 -10.61
N PRO A 26 -18.87 1.64 -11.44
CA PRO A 26 -19.55 2.15 -12.64
C PRO A 26 -19.88 1.07 -13.67
N GLN A 27 -19.12 -0.02 -13.72
CA GLN A 27 -19.36 -1.15 -14.62
C GLN A 27 -20.58 -1.97 -14.19
N LEU A 28 -20.98 -1.88 -12.92
CA LEU A 28 -22.10 -2.60 -12.32
C LEU A 28 -23.40 -1.79 -12.25
N ARG A 29 -23.45 -0.61 -12.88
CA ARG A 29 -24.60 0.31 -12.81
C ARG A 29 -25.92 -0.33 -13.25
N ALA A 30 -25.89 -1.22 -14.25
CA ALA A 30 -27.09 -1.94 -14.72
C ALA A 30 -27.71 -2.86 -13.66
N TYR A 31 -26.96 -3.23 -12.63
CA TYR A 31 -27.36 -4.12 -11.55
C TYR A 31 -27.59 -3.37 -10.23
N GLN A 32 -27.82 -2.06 -10.30
CA GLN A 32 -28.13 -1.24 -9.13
C GLN A 32 -29.29 -1.84 -8.31
N GLY A 33 -29.17 -1.80 -6.99
CA GLY A 33 -30.10 -2.46 -6.07
C GLY A 33 -29.79 -3.94 -5.78
N ARG A 34 -28.91 -4.58 -6.57
CA ARG A 34 -28.44 -5.97 -6.36
C ARG A 34 -26.96 -6.07 -6.00
N ILE A 35 -26.26 -4.94 -5.96
CA ILE A 35 -24.85 -4.89 -5.54
C ILE A 35 -24.80 -4.64 -4.03
N MET A 36 -24.31 -5.63 -3.31
CA MET A 36 -24.06 -5.62 -1.89
C MET A 36 -22.59 -5.28 -1.63
N VAL A 37 -22.33 -4.40 -0.67
CA VAL A 37 -20.99 -4.06 -0.22
C VAL A 37 -20.82 -4.40 1.24
N LEU A 38 -19.67 -4.97 1.57
CA LEU A 38 -19.21 -5.16 2.93
C LEU A 38 -17.85 -4.47 3.07
N TYR A 39 -17.89 -3.33 3.76
CA TYR A 39 -16.70 -2.55 4.03
C TYR A 39 -16.20 -2.71 5.45
N MET A 40 -14.96 -3.15 5.57
CA MET A 40 -14.34 -3.52 6.84
C MET A 40 -13.78 -2.34 7.64
N ASN A 41 -14.01 -1.12 7.18
CA ASN A 41 -13.58 0.10 7.86
C ASN A 41 -14.11 0.13 9.31
N ASN A 42 -13.18 0.15 10.27
CA ASN A 42 -13.46 0.17 11.71
C ASN A 42 -14.32 -1.00 12.22
N LEU A 43 -14.39 -2.12 11.48
CA LEU A 43 -15.07 -3.33 11.95
C LEU A 43 -14.11 -4.18 12.80
N PRO A 44 -14.50 -4.57 14.02
CA PRO A 44 -13.65 -5.38 14.90
C PRO A 44 -13.75 -6.88 14.57
N PHE A 45 -12.61 -7.57 14.62
CA PHE A 45 -12.47 -9.01 14.40
C PHE A 45 -11.74 -9.70 15.54
N LEU A 46 -11.95 -11.01 15.71
CA LEU A 46 -11.27 -11.81 16.72
C LEU A 46 -10.16 -12.67 16.08
N ASN A 47 -8.93 -12.52 16.59
CA ASN A 47 -7.81 -13.38 16.21
C ASN A 47 -7.92 -14.78 16.85
N GLU A 48 -6.95 -15.65 16.60
CA GLU A 48 -6.93 -17.03 17.14
C GLU A 48 -7.01 -17.10 18.67
N LYS A 49 -6.47 -16.10 19.35
CA LYS A 49 -6.47 -15.98 20.81
C LYS A 49 -7.71 -15.28 21.36
N GLY A 50 -8.69 -14.95 20.51
CA GLY A 50 -9.89 -14.22 20.90
C GLY A 50 -9.66 -12.74 21.20
N GLN A 51 -8.55 -12.15 20.77
CA GLN A 51 -8.27 -10.73 20.95
C GLN A 51 -8.84 -9.92 19.78
N LEU A 52 -9.32 -8.70 20.10
CA LEU A 52 -9.85 -7.77 19.12
C LEU A 52 -8.75 -7.15 18.26
N PHE A 53 -8.97 -7.08 16.96
CA PHE A 53 -8.14 -6.36 16.00
C PHE A 53 -8.97 -5.80 14.85
N TYR A 54 -8.38 -4.90 14.06
CA TYR A 54 -9.02 -4.27 12.90
C TYR A 54 -8.23 -4.62 11.64
N PRO A 55 -8.76 -5.48 10.74
CA PRO A 55 -8.03 -5.92 9.57
C PRO A 55 -7.92 -4.82 8.52
N SER A 56 -6.76 -4.73 7.88
CA SER A 56 -6.56 -3.95 6.67
C SER A 56 -6.85 -4.78 5.42
N PHE A 57 -6.59 -6.10 5.47
CA PHE A 57 -6.76 -7.01 4.34
C PHE A 57 -7.70 -8.17 4.67
N LEU A 58 -8.41 -8.66 3.65
CA LEU A 58 -9.34 -9.78 3.81
C LEU A 58 -8.61 -11.06 4.28
N SER A 59 -7.36 -11.25 3.88
CA SER A 59 -6.54 -12.40 4.27
C SER A 59 -6.21 -12.46 5.76
N GLU A 60 -6.39 -11.37 6.50
CA GLU A 60 -6.14 -11.32 7.95
C GLU A 60 -7.33 -11.90 8.76
N ILE A 61 -8.46 -12.14 8.11
CA ILE A 61 -9.70 -12.57 8.75
C ILE A 61 -9.80 -14.10 8.69
N ARG A 62 -10.24 -14.69 9.81
CA ARG A 62 -10.48 -16.13 9.86
C ARG A 62 -11.80 -16.49 9.16
N PRO A 63 -11.89 -17.64 8.48
CA PRO A 63 -13.13 -18.10 7.84
C PRO A 63 -14.37 -18.05 8.74
N SER A 64 -14.23 -18.38 10.03
CA SER A 64 -15.34 -18.33 11.00
C SER A 64 -15.89 -16.92 11.23
N GLU A 65 -15.05 -15.89 11.14
CA GLU A 65 -15.46 -14.51 11.35
C GLU A 65 -16.13 -13.91 10.10
N PHE A 66 -15.83 -14.42 8.90
CA PHE A 66 -16.52 -14.01 7.66
C PHE A 66 -18.03 -14.24 7.75
N LEU A 67 -18.48 -15.32 8.40
CA LEU A 67 -19.91 -15.61 8.58
C LEU A 67 -20.64 -14.54 9.40
N LYS A 68 -19.94 -13.96 10.40
CA LYS A 68 -20.48 -12.87 11.22
C LYS A 68 -20.50 -11.58 10.42
N ALA A 69 -19.38 -11.26 9.77
CA ALA A 69 -19.24 -10.06 8.95
C ALA A 69 -20.27 -10.02 7.82
N LYS A 70 -20.58 -11.17 7.20
CA LYS A 70 -21.56 -11.29 6.10
C LYS A 70 -22.90 -10.62 6.42
N LYS A 71 -23.33 -10.65 7.69
CA LYS A 71 -24.59 -10.03 8.15
C LYS A 71 -24.59 -8.50 8.09
N LEU A 72 -23.42 -7.88 7.98
CA LEU A 72 -23.21 -6.44 7.89
C LEU A 72 -23.17 -5.94 6.44
N ALA A 73 -23.25 -6.85 5.46
CA ALA A 73 -23.36 -6.45 4.06
C ALA A 73 -24.64 -5.65 3.86
N ARG A 74 -24.52 -4.57 3.08
CA ARG A 74 -25.64 -3.68 2.76
C ARG A 74 -25.66 -3.40 1.26
N PRO A 75 -26.81 -3.02 0.69
CA PRO A 75 -26.81 -2.53 -0.68
C PRO A 75 -25.93 -1.28 -0.82
N VAL A 76 -25.25 -1.17 -1.95
CA VAL A 76 -24.62 0.09 -2.38
C VAL A 76 -25.74 1.08 -2.68
N THR A 77 -25.63 2.27 -2.09
CA THR A 77 -26.67 3.29 -2.20
C THR A 77 -26.65 3.99 -3.56
N LEU A 78 -27.77 4.62 -3.96
CA LEU A 78 -27.82 5.42 -5.19
C LEU A 78 -26.75 6.52 -5.18
N SER A 79 -26.60 7.20 -4.03
CA SER A 79 -25.61 8.25 -3.85
C SER A 79 -24.18 7.75 -4.06
N GLU A 80 -23.85 6.52 -3.62
CA GLU A 80 -22.53 5.92 -3.87
C GLU A 80 -22.32 5.61 -5.37
N PHE A 81 -23.34 5.15 -6.09
CA PHE A 81 -23.26 4.93 -7.54
C PHE A 81 -23.05 6.21 -8.36
N GLU A 82 -23.40 7.37 -7.79
CA GLU A 82 -23.20 8.69 -8.40
C GLU A 82 -21.84 9.28 -8.01
N ILE A 83 -21.52 9.29 -6.72
CA ILE A 83 -20.36 10.02 -6.19
C ILE A 83 -19.06 9.23 -6.35
N ASP A 84 -19.05 7.93 -6.04
CA ASP A 84 -17.81 7.14 -5.99
C ASP A 84 -17.12 7.05 -7.37
N PRO A 85 -17.84 6.87 -8.50
CA PRO A 85 -17.21 6.87 -9.83
C PRO A 85 -16.65 8.24 -10.23
N ASP A 86 -17.26 9.34 -9.78
CA ASP A 86 -16.77 10.68 -10.09
C ASP A 86 -15.53 11.03 -9.26
N GLU A 87 -15.47 10.59 -8.00
CA GLU A 87 -14.25 10.68 -7.19
C GLU A 87 -13.10 9.88 -7.83
N TRP A 88 -13.39 8.69 -8.39
CA TRP A 88 -12.40 7.91 -9.13
C TRP A 88 -11.87 8.65 -10.36
N LYS A 89 -12.75 9.23 -11.18
CA LYS A 89 -12.34 9.99 -12.36
C LYS A 89 -11.46 11.18 -11.99
N LYS A 90 -11.82 11.90 -10.92
CA LYS A 90 -11.02 13.01 -10.40
C LYS A 90 -9.62 12.54 -10.02
N LEU A 91 -9.51 11.46 -9.24
CA LEU A 91 -8.21 10.88 -8.88
C LEU A 91 -7.40 10.49 -10.12
N CYS A 92 -8.03 9.89 -11.14
CA CYS A 92 -7.38 9.55 -12.41
C CYS A 92 -6.83 10.77 -13.18
N GLN A 93 -7.40 11.96 -12.97
CA GLN A 93 -6.93 13.22 -13.57
C GLN A 93 -5.83 13.91 -12.74
N GLU A 94 -5.66 13.52 -11.48
CA GLU A 94 -4.61 14.05 -10.63
C GLU A 94 -3.23 13.49 -11.02
N ASN A 95 -2.21 14.37 -11.04
CA ASN A 95 -0.84 14.03 -11.40
C ASN A 95 -0.07 13.38 -10.23
N GLY A 96 -0.56 12.24 -9.74
CA GLY A 96 0.08 11.45 -8.68
C GLY A 96 0.20 9.98 -9.08
N MET A 97 1.39 9.41 -8.88
CA MET A 97 1.68 8.02 -9.23
C MET A 97 1.22 7.02 -8.16
N VAL A 98 1.08 7.46 -6.91
CA VAL A 98 0.76 6.59 -5.77
C VAL A 98 -0.56 7.03 -5.16
N ARG A 99 -1.43 6.07 -4.83
CA ARG A 99 -2.67 6.32 -4.08
C ARG A 99 -2.50 5.88 -2.64
N TRP A 100 -2.78 6.76 -1.69
CA TRP A 100 -2.81 6.42 -0.26
C TRP A 100 -4.22 6.48 0.29
N LEU A 101 -4.52 5.59 1.21
CA LEU A 101 -5.76 5.65 1.99
C LEU A 101 -5.54 6.51 3.24
N GLU A 102 -6.32 7.58 3.40
CA GLU A 102 -6.27 8.40 4.61
C GLU A 102 -7.28 7.95 5.68
N GLY A 103 -8.35 7.28 5.28
CA GLY A 103 -9.41 6.80 6.16
C GLY A 103 -10.75 6.72 5.45
N GLY A 104 -11.61 5.79 5.86
CA GLY A 104 -12.78 5.42 5.06
C GLY A 104 -12.37 5.18 3.61
N LYS A 105 -13.19 5.62 2.64
CA LYS A 105 -12.88 5.51 1.20
C LYS A 105 -12.02 6.67 0.65
N LYS A 106 -11.46 7.54 1.51
CA LYS A 106 -10.71 8.72 1.07
C LYS A 106 -9.32 8.32 0.57
N LEU A 107 -9.15 8.33 -0.75
CA LEU A 107 -7.86 8.18 -1.41
C LEU A 107 -7.25 9.55 -1.68
N ILE A 108 -5.93 9.64 -1.58
CA ILE A 108 -5.17 10.82 -1.98
C ILE A 108 -4.05 10.43 -2.93
N SER A 109 -3.70 11.38 -3.78
CA SER A 109 -2.62 11.25 -4.75
C SER A 109 -1.30 11.71 -4.16
N LYS A 110 -0.27 10.88 -4.33
CA LYS A 110 1.10 11.15 -3.91
C LYS A 110 2.04 11.04 -5.10
N GLU A 111 3.11 11.82 -5.05
CA GLU A 111 4.22 11.71 -5.98
C GLU A 111 4.91 10.35 -5.84
N VAL A 112 5.63 9.94 -6.90
CA VAL A 112 6.34 8.66 -6.95
C VAL A 112 7.40 8.52 -5.84
N ASN A 113 7.96 9.63 -5.38
CA ASN A 113 9.02 9.73 -4.37
C ASN A 113 8.49 9.71 -2.93
N CYS A 114 7.18 9.54 -2.70
CA CYS A 114 6.58 9.77 -1.38
C CYS A 114 7.10 8.86 -0.26
N TYR A 115 7.74 7.73 -0.61
CA TYR A 115 8.37 6.81 0.34
C TYR A 115 9.88 7.04 0.51
N ASP A 116 10.50 7.88 -0.32
CA ASP A 116 11.96 8.01 -0.39
C ASP A 116 12.58 8.47 0.94
N HIS A 117 11.91 9.41 1.62
CA HIS A 117 12.33 9.89 2.94
C HIS A 117 12.28 8.76 3.98
N GLU A 118 11.21 7.96 3.97
CA GLU A 118 11.07 6.83 4.90
C GLU A 118 12.11 5.75 4.61
N ILE A 119 12.29 5.38 3.34
CA ILE A 119 13.35 4.46 2.88
C ILE A 119 14.70 4.92 3.39
N SER A 120 15.05 6.19 3.14
CA SER A 120 16.34 6.76 3.55
C SER A 120 16.52 6.74 5.06
N ARG A 121 15.46 6.96 5.85
CA ARG A 121 15.52 6.91 7.32
C ARG A 121 15.80 5.49 7.86
N PHE A 122 15.32 4.45 7.17
CA PHE A 122 15.52 3.06 7.59
C PHE A 122 16.85 2.47 7.11
N VAL A 123 17.35 2.91 5.96
CA VAL A 123 18.69 2.53 5.51
C VAL A 123 19.73 3.31 6.33
N GLY A 124 20.53 2.60 7.10
CA GLY A 124 21.63 3.16 7.90
C GLY A 124 22.96 3.17 7.16
N GLY A 125 24.04 3.52 7.86
CA GLY A 125 25.41 3.54 7.30
C GLY A 125 26.03 2.15 7.08
N ASP A 126 25.48 1.11 7.69
CA ASP A 126 25.92 -0.27 7.49
C ASP A 126 25.17 -0.93 6.32
N TRP A 127 25.82 -1.89 5.66
CA TRP A 127 25.22 -2.67 4.58
C TRP A 127 24.05 -3.54 5.09
N GLN A 128 22.89 -3.38 4.45
CA GLN A 128 21.67 -4.12 4.79
C GLN A 128 21.14 -4.89 3.58
N LYS A 129 20.88 -6.18 3.78
CA LYS A 129 20.26 -7.04 2.75
C LYS A 129 18.84 -6.61 2.43
N THR A 130 18.50 -6.66 1.15
CA THR A 130 17.19 -6.24 0.59
C THR A 130 16.00 -6.86 1.32
N ASN A 131 15.98 -8.18 1.55
CA ASN A 131 14.85 -8.84 2.22
C ASN A 131 14.58 -8.28 3.62
N ARG A 132 15.64 -8.02 4.39
CA ARG A 132 15.53 -7.48 5.74
C ARG A 132 15.02 -6.04 5.69
N LEU A 133 15.57 -5.23 4.77
CA LEU A 133 15.15 -3.85 4.57
C LEU A 133 13.67 -3.74 4.19
N LEU A 134 13.22 -4.52 3.19
CA LEU A 134 11.83 -4.53 2.75
C LEU A 134 10.88 -4.95 3.88
N GLN A 135 11.21 -6.02 4.62
CA GLN A 135 10.40 -6.45 5.75
C GLN A 135 10.28 -5.37 6.83
N GLN A 136 11.39 -4.69 7.15
CA GLN A 136 11.39 -3.60 8.13
C GLN A 136 10.55 -2.40 7.66
N LEU A 137 10.67 -2.00 6.39
CA LEU A 137 9.85 -0.95 5.80
C LEU A 137 8.37 -1.30 5.87
N GLN A 138 7.97 -2.49 5.40
CA GLN A 138 6.58 -2.94 5.38
C GLN A 138 5.94 -3.03 6.77
N THR A 139 6.75 -3.26 7.81
CA THR A 139 6.27 -3.30 9.20
C THR A 139 6.03 -1.91 9.79
N ARG A 140 6.71 -0.89 9.26
CA ARG A 140 6.71 0.47 9.82
C ARG A 140 5.85 1.46 9.02
N MET A 141 5.72 1.23 7.72
CA MET A 141 4.91 2.06 6.83
C MET A 141 3.43 1.96 7.19
N LYS A 142 2.78 3.12 7.29
CA LYS A 142 1.33 3.21 7.47
C LYS A 142 0.57 2.66 6.26
N ASN A 143 0.99 3.05 5.06
CA ASN A 143 0.41 2.59 3.79
C ASN A 143 1.37 1.58 3.15
N LYS A 144 1.11 0.29 3.36
CA LYS A 144 1.87 -0.80 2.74
C LYS A 144 1.67 -0.78 1.22
N THR A 145 2.70 -1.22 0.50
CA THR A 145 2.70 -1.28 -0.97
C THR A 145 3.43 -2.53 -1.44
N GLY A 146 3.57 -2.74 -2.75
CA GLY A 146 4.30 -3.89 -3.28
C GLY A 146 5.82 -3.73 -3.18
N ASP A 147 6.52 -4.83 -2.90
CA ASP A 147 7.99 -4.86 -2.80
C ASP A 147 8.67 -4.38 -4.09
N VAL A 148 8.11 -4.70 -5.25
CA VAL A 148 8.61 -4.26 -6.57
C VAL A 148 8.67 -2.74 -6.65
N PHE A 149 7.63 -2.06 -6.16
CA PHE A 149 7.58 -0.60 -6.17
C PHE A 149 8.63 -0.02 -5.21
N LEU A 150 8.74 -0.54 -3.98
CA LEU A 150 9.76 -0.09 -3.02
C LEU A 150 11.17 -0.29 -3.57
N MET A 151 11.44 -1.42 -4.23
CA MET A 151 12.73 -1.67 -4.86
C MET A 151 13.02 -0.67 -5.99
N SER A 152 12.01 -0.33 -6.79
CA SER A 152 12.18 0.70 -7.83
C SER A 152 12.57 2.06 -7.23
N ARG A 153 12.04 2.40 -6.06
CA ARG A 153 12.40 3.61 -5.31
C ARG A 153 13.81 3.53 -4.74
N ILE A 154 14.18 2.41 -4.12
CA ILE A 154 15.56 2.17 -3.64
C ILE A 154 16.56 2.32 -4.79
N ARG A 155 16.30 1.72 -5.96
CA ARG A 155 17.16 1.87 -7.15
C ARG A 155 17.23 3.30 -7.66
N SER A 156 16.12 4.05 -7.58
CA SER A 156 16.11 5.48 -7.92
C SER A 156 17.01 6.27 -6.98
N LEU A 157 16.97 5.97 -5.68
CA LEU A 157 17.83 6.60 -4.67
C LEU A 157 19.31 6.25 -4.82
N VAL A 158 19.62 5.05 -5.30
CA VAL A 158 21.00 4.67 -5.67
C VAL A 158 21.46 5.47 -6.89
N THR A 159 20.61 5.60 -7.91
CA THR A 159 20.93 6.36 -9.12
C THR A 159 21.14 7.84 -8.82
N SER A 160 20.43 8.40 -7.85
CA SER A 160 20.61 9.79 -7.40
C SER A 160 21.74 9.98 -6.38
N GLY A 161 22.48 8.93 -6.02
CA GLY A 161 23.58 8.98 -5.05
C GLY A 161 23.15 9.15 -3.59
N VAL A 162 21.86 9.01 -3.27
CA VAL A 162 21.34 9.07 -1.89
C VAL A 162 21.63 7.78 -1.14
N LEU A 163 21.71 6.65 -1.85
CA LEU A 163 22.07 5.35 -1.31
C LEU A 163 23.23 4.75 -2.11
N GLU A 164 24.01 3.88 -1.47
CA GLU A 164 24.97 3.02 -2.12
C GLU A 164 24.40 1.60 -2.23
N MET A 165 24.76 0.91 -3.31
CA MET A 165 24.38 -0.48 -3.57
C MET A 165 25.63 -1.35 -3.65
N LYS A 166 25.56 -2.54 -3.06
CA LYS A 166 26.55 -3.60 -3.19
C LYS A 166 25.87 -4.86 -3.73
N GLY A 167 26.53 -5.50 -4.69
CA GLY A 167 26.03 -6.68 -5.39
C GLY A 167 26.01 -6.48 -6.91
N ASP A 168 25.77 -7.56 -7.65
CA ASP A 168 25.67 -7.53 -9.10
C ASP A 168 24.29 -7.01 -9.53
N ALA A 169 24.24 -6.00 -10.41
CA ALA A 169 22.98 -5.44 -10.90
C ALA A 169 22.12 -6.47 -11.66
N GLY A 170 22.73 -7.51 -12.22
CA GLY A 170 22.05 -8.63 -12.89
C GLY A 170 21.53 -9.73 -11.95
N SER A 171 21.90 -9.70 -10.67
CA SER A 171 21.48 -10.73 -9.71
C SER A 171 20.04 -10.53 -9.23
N GLN A 172 19.49 -11.54 -8.57
CA GLN A 172 18.21 -11.39 -7.90
C GLN A 172 18.33 -10.28 -6.85
N TRP A 173 17.34 -9.38 -6.82
CA TRP A 173 17.28 -8.26 -5.88
C TRP A 173 17.52 -8.63 -4.41
N LYS A 174 17.14 -9.85 -4.00
CA LYS A 174 17.33 -10.37 -2.64
C LYS A 174 18.79 -10.43 -2.19
N ASP A 175 19.72 -10.51 -3.16
CA ASP A 175 21.16 -10.62 -2.93
C ASP A 175 21.85 -9.24 -2.89
N LEU A 176 21.10 -8.16 -3.16
CA LEU A 176 21.60 -6.80 -3.09
C LEU A 176 21.62 -6.30 -1.65
N GLU A 177 22.60 -5.47 -1.35
CA GLU A 177 22.77 -4.76 -0.09
C GLU A 177 22.78 -3.26 -0.31
N PHE A 178 22.20 -2.52 0.63
CA PHE A 178 22.08 -1.06 0.58
C PHE A 178 22.58 -0.42 1.86
N ARG A 179 23.17 0.78 1.73
CA ARG A 179 23.52 1.66 2.85
C ARG A 179 23.38 3.13 2.45
N GLN A 180 23.34 4.01 3.43
CA GLN A 180 23.60 5.42 3.20
C GLN A 180 25.09 5.61 2.88
N PRO A 181 25.44 6.57 2.02
CA PRO A 181 26.82 7.00 1.84
C PRO A 181 27.42 7.32 3.21
N GLY A 182 28.63 6.80 3.47
CA GLY A 182 29.36 7.23 4.65
C GLY A 182 29.53 8.74 4.59
N ALA A 183 29.32 9.46 5.69
CA ALA A 183 29.88 10.79 5.80
C ALA A 183 31.38 10.62 5.53
N PHE A 184 31.84 11.06 4.36
CA PHE A 184 33.25 11.03 4.04
C PHE A 184 33.95 11.73 5.20
N GLY A 185 34.78 10.98 5.93
CA GLY A 185 35.69 11.57 6.86
C GLY A 185 36.49 12.61 6.10
N SER A 186 36.34 13.88 6.48
CA SER A 186 37.30 14.92 6.18
C SER A 186 38.61 14.56 6.89
N LYS A 187 39.33 13.58 6.37
CA LYS A 187 40.69 13.20 6.71
C LYS A 187 41.28 12.65 5.42
N ASP A 188 41.84 13.56 4.61
CA ASP A 188 42.96 13.32 3.69
C ASP A 188 43.22 14.61 2.87
N ALA A 189 43.41 15.73 3.58
CA ALA A 189 43.92 16.97 3.01
C ALA A 189 44.65 17.81 4.05
N THR A 190 45.53 17.20 4.85
CA THR A 190 46.55 17.93 5.62
C THR A 190 47.71 17.00 5.95
N ASP A 191 48.40 16.48 4.93
CA ASP A 191 49.79 16.04 5.10
C ASP A 191 50.54 16.08 3.76
N SER A 192 50.69 17.29 3.20
CA SER A 192 51.67 17.56 2.15
C SER A 192 51.89 19.07 1.98
N ALA A 193 52.53 19.68 2.96
CA ALA A 193 53.34 20.90 2.86
C ALA A 193 54.21 20.92 4.13
N GLN A 194 55.44 20.41 4.08
CA GLN A 194 56.66 21.20 3.88
C GLN A 194 56.68 22.50 4.69
#